data_AF-A0A850BH47-F1
#
_entry.id   AF-A0A850BH47-F1
#
_cell.length_a   1.000
_cell.length_b   1.000
_cell.length_c   1.000
_cell.angle_alpha   90.00
_cell.angle_beta   90.00
_cell.angle_gamma   90.00
#
_symmetry.space_group_name_H-M   'P 1'
#
loop_
_entity.id
_entity.type
_entity.pdbx_description
1 polymer ?
#
loop_
_entity_poly.entity_id
_entity_poly.type
_entity_poly.pdbx_seq_one_letter_code
_entity_poly.pdbx_strand_id
1 'polypeptide(L)'
;MSAQERLRITVKRGDPIDVAEWTPAPPGSGGSSGGGQHVLEKHEGFFAGPRLFAIVASLAIIAGTFFLLKDRQPSLGKPLVPTVADLSAIHAGVFAEGDDVRKIRRLSVGDTVETDADGRARLRLDDGSSLVIDRGSKLTLTEKGAILEHGRVFAQGALGARTEIDVGGATAILSGASAGIERPKQASGTAKLYSSNAEITVRSKAGGESTARAGETASVNGDKVTVAPERGFDDWTGGMAAPWAAKGPPRRAVGELWGRPTTSANAEAGSPLTIRAHDVRATVTREVAETEVRTTFFNAGSDNVAGDFRMALPVGAIVSRFASIRGESVSEGRVALAARKQTAPVPSAEVLEWAGEGWVRGTIPFIAPGQTVTVVVSYVEWLTPVPKGGGSSLVVQYRYPMVSDAAPPLIGEFSARVDATPSRPLSIASGFQARVSGQAVEVRRPDFRPSADLVVDIEIEPFKLPARLYAAPPTQADDAGGTIVVRTETPSGAREDGVTLAIVLDTSASVEPALLDAERALVE
;
A
#
# COMPACT_ATOMS: atom_id res chain seq x y z
N MET A 1 11.18 -5.57 -47.50
CA MET A 1 11.01 -4.22 -46.92
C MET A 1 9.52 -3.97 -46.80
N SER A 2 8.94 -4.14 -45.60
CA SER A 2 7.53 -3.86 -45.35
C SER A 2 7.31 -2.35 -45.21
N ALA A 3 6.19 -1.86 -45.73
CA ALA A 3 5.82 -0.46 -45.63
C ALA A 3 5.67 -0.07 -44.15
N GLN A 4 6.44 0.93 -43.70
CA GLN A 4 6.29 1.53 -42.38
C GLN A 4 4.89 2.14 -42.26
N GLU A 5 4.07 1.53 -41.41
CA GLU A 5 2.72 2.00 -41.09
C GLU A 5 2.83 3.38 -40.43
N ARG A 6 2.26 4.42 -41.05
CA ARG A 6 2.29 5.78 -40.50
C ARG A 6 1.29 5.86 -39.36
N LEU A 7 1.79 6.02 -38.14
CA LEU A 7 0.97 6.24 -36.95
C LEU A 7 0.75 7.75 -36.73
N ARG A 8 -0.45 8.13 -36.27
CA ARG A 8 -0.81 9.49 -35.84
C ARG A 8 -1.14 9.48 -34.35
N ILE A 9 -0.67 10.48 -33.62
CA ILE A 9 -1.03 10.72 -32.22
C ILE A 9 -2.44 11.30 -32.15
N THR A 10 -3.31 10.65 -31.37
CA THR A 10 -4.64 11.14 -31.02
C THR A 10 -4.67 11.40 -29.51
N VAL A 11 -4.88 12.66 -29.10
CA VAL A 11 -5.00 13.05 -27.69
C VAL A 11 -6.47 13.12 -27.30
N LYS A 12 -6.88 12.27 -26.35
CA LYS A 12 -8.18 12.37 -25.68
C LYS A 12 -7.97 13.21 -24.44
N ARG A 13 -8.57 14.40 -24.41
CA ARG A 13 -8.47 15.25 -23.23
C ARG A 13 -9.33 14.72 -22.09
N GLY A 14 -8.71 14.53 -20.94
CA GLY A 14 -9.38 14.13 -19.70
C GLY A 14 -9.04 15.15 -18.63
N ASP A 15 -10.02 15.54 -17.83
CA ASP A 15 -9.79 16.32 -16.62
C ASP A 15 -9.58 15.32 -15.46
N PRO A 16 -8.40 15.19 -14.84
CA PRO A 16 -7.21 16.07 -14.93
C PRO A 16 -6.06 15.59 -15.84
N ILE A 17 -6.17 14.42 -16.49
CA ILE A 17 -5.08 13.83 -17.31
C ILE A 17 -5.53 13.59 -18.75
N ASP A 18 -4.78 14.14 -19.70
CA ASP A 18 -4.89 13.85 -21.12
C ASP A 18 -4.24 12.49 -21.46
N VAL A 19 -4.92 11.67 -22.25
CA VAL A 19 -4.41 10.37 -22.72
C VAL A 19 -4.12 10.45 -24.21
N ALA A 20 -2.86 10.25 -24.60
CA ALA A 20 -2.47 10.17 -26.00
C ALA A 20 -2.28 8.71 -26.45
N GLU A 21 -2.90 8.34 -27.56
CA GLU A 21 -2.79 7.00 -28.18
C GLU A 21 -2.25 7.14 -29.61
N TRP A 22 -1.37 6.23 -30.02
CA TRP A 22 -0.95 6.10 -31.42
C TRP A 22 -2.01 5.30 -32.18
N THR A 23 -2.59 5.91 -33.20
CA THR A 23 -3.60 5.29 -34.06
C THR A 23 -3.09 5.17 -35.49
N PRO A 24 -3.38 4.08 -36.23
CA PRO A 24 -3.05 3.97 -37.65
C PRO A 24 -3.64 5.14 -38.43
N ALA A 25 -2.84 5.82 -39.24
CA ALA A 25 -3.35 6.87 -40.10
C ALA A 25 -4.25 6.26 -41.18
N PRO A 26 -5.48 6.78 -41.40
CA PRO A 26 -6.30 6.35 -42.52
C PRO A 26 -5.53 6.57 -43.83
N PRO A 27 -5.57 5.64 -44.78
CA PRO A 27 -4.95 5.85 -46.08
C PRO A 27 -5.66 7.02 -46.79
N GLY A 28 -5.01 8.19 -46.88
CA GLY A 28 -5.40 9.26 -47.80
C GLY A 28 -5.77 10.63 -47.24
N SER A 29 -5.65 10.94 -45.94
CA SER A 29 -5.99 12.30 -45.46
C SER A 29 -4.84 13.31 -45.67
N GLY A 30 -4.66 13.75 -46.92
CA GLY A 30 -4.05 15.05 -47.22
C GLY A 30 -4.96 16.18 -46.76
N GLY A 31 -4.39 17.23 -46.17
CA GLY A 31 -5.13 18.26 -45.46
C GLY A 31 -6.07 19.09 -46.33
N SER A 32 -7.14 19.59 -45.70
CA SER A 32 -7.79 20.83 -46.10
C SER A 32 -8.46 21.48 -44.90
N SER A 33 -8.00 22.68 -44.57
CA SER A 33 -8.67 23.65 -43.72
C SER A 33 -9.85 24.29 -44.47
N GLY A 34 -11.04 24.28 -43.88
CA GLY A 34 -12.23 25.04 -44.28
C GLY A 34 -13.39 24.60 -43.37
N GLY A 35 -14.14 25.45 -42.68
CA GLY A 35 -14.59 26.80 -43.01
C GLY A 35 -16.00 26.71 -43.59
N GLY A 36 -17.03 26.89 -42.76
CA GLY A 36 -18.45 26.94 -43.18
C GLY A 36 -19.38 26.40 -42.08
N GLN A 37 -19.97 27.27 -41.26
CA GLN A 37 -21.25 27.98 -41.46
C GLN A 37 -22.47 27.15 -41.05
N HIS A 38 -23.15 27.65 -40.01
CA HIS A 38 -24.46 27.23 -39.55
C HIS A 38 -25.54 27.55 -40.59
N VAL A 39 -26.37 26.57 -40.93
CA VAL A 39 -27.68 26.78 -41.56
C VAL A 39 -28.74 26.31 -40.57
N LEU A 40 -29.54 27.26 -40.10
CA LEU A 40 -30.76 27.04 -39.33
C LEU A 40 -31.91 26.87 -40.32
N GLU A 41 -32.42 25.64 -40.45
CA GLU A 41 -33.68 25.39 -41.13
C GLU A 41 -34.84 25.45 -40.15
N LYS A 42 -35.85 26.21 -40.57
CA LYS A 42 -37.08 26.54 -39.86
C LYS A 42 -38.17 25.61 -40.37
N HIS A 43 -38.77 24.81 -39.49
CA HIS A 43 -39.97 24.03 -39.80
C HIS A 43 -41.15 24.46 -38.91
N GLU A 44 -42.13 25.11 -39.54
CA GLU A 44 -43.55 25.08 -39.16
C GLU A 44 -44.16 23.82 -39.82
N GLY A 45 -45.15 23.08 -39.32
CA GLY A 45 -45.98 23.07 -38.12
C GLY A 45 -46.99 21.91 -38.30
N PHE A 46 -47.67 21.44 -37.23
CA PHE A 46 -49.11 21.09 -37.21
C PHE A 46 -49.54 20.53 -35.82
N PHE A 47 -50.83 20.72 -35.52
CA PHE A 47 -51.50 20.77 -34.22
C PHE A 47 -51.76 19.42 -33.51
N ALA A 48 -51.56 19.39 -32.18
CA ALA A 48 -52.53 18.92 -31.17
C ALA A 48 -52.01 19.17 -29.72
N GLY A 49 -52.76 19.94 -28.91
CA GLY A 49 -52.66 20.04 -27.43
C GLY A 49 -51.26 20.18 -26.78
N PRO A 50 -50.60 21.36 -26.82
CA PRO A 50 -49.17 21.49 -26.51
C PRO A 50 -48.78 21.25 -25.04
N ARG A 51 -49.69 21.41 -24.07
CA ARG A 51 -49.33 21.32 -22.65
C ARG A 51 -49.33 19.90 -22.11
N LEU A 52 -50.34 19.09 -22.48
CA LEU A 52 -50.43 17.72 -21.99
C LEU A 52 -49.39 16.82 -22.66
N PHE A 53 -49.16 16.99 -23.97
CA PHE A 53 -48.12 16.26 -24.70
C PHE A 53 -46.72 16.64 -24.21
N ALA A 54 -46.44 17.92 -23.97
CA ALA A 54 -45.14 18.34 -23.43
C ALA A 54 -44.88 17.77 -22.03
N ILE A 55 -45.88 17.72 -21.15
CA ILE A 55 -45.72 17.15 -19.79
C ILE A 55 -45.50 15.63 -19.86
N VAL A 56 -46.31 14.91 -20.65
CA VAL A 56 -46.18 13.46 -20.80
C VAL A 56 -44.87 13.10 -21.51
N ALA A 57 -44.48 13.82 -22.56
CA ALA A 57 -43.20 13.62 -23.24
C ALA A 57 -42.01 13.96 -22.34
N SER A 58 -42.09 15.03 -21.54
CA SER A 58 -41.04 15.37 -20.57
C SER A 58 -40.91 14.32 -19.48
N LEU A 59 -42.03 13.82 -18.95
CA LEU A 59 -42.02 12.73 -17.97
C LEU A 59 -41.52 11.42 -18.58
N ALA A 60 -41.86 11.11 -19.83
CA ALA A 60 -41.36 9.94 -20.55
C ALA A 60 -39.86 10.06 -20.86
N ILE A 61 -39.37 11.26 -21.18
CA ILE A 61 -37.93 11.53 -21.37
C ILE A 61 -37.21 11.45 -20.03
N ILE A 62 -37.74 12.02 -18.95
CA ILE A 62 -37.14 11.94 -17.61
C ILE A 62 -37.13 10.49 -17.12
N ALA A 63 -38.25 9.76 -17.25
CA ALA A 63 -38.34 8.35 -16.87
C ALA A 63 -37.45 7.47 -17.75
N GLY A 64 -37.42 7.72 -19.06
CA GLY A 64 -36.56 7.01 -20.01
C GLY A 64 -35.09 7.29 -19.78
N THR A 65 -34.72 8.54 -19.49
CA THR A 65 -33.34 8.94 -19.13
C THR A 65 -32.96 8.34 -17.77
N PHE A 66 -33.89 8.30 -16.80
CA PHE A 66 -33.67 7.66 -15.51
C PHE A 66 -33.49 6.15 -15.64
N PHE A 67 -34.28 5.46 -16.48
CA PHE A 67 -34.12 4.03 -16.77
C PHE A 67 -32.81 3.74 -17.53
N LEU A 68 -32.49 4.55 -18.55
CA LEU A 68 -31.25 4.43 -19.32
C LEU A 68 -29.99 4.75 -18.51
N LEU A 69 -30.09 5.59 -17.47
CA LEU A 69 -29.00 5.89 -16.54
C LEU A 69 -28.91 4.86 -15.40
N LYS A 70 -30.05 4.29 -14.96
CA LYS A 70 -30.10 3.28 -13.90
C LYS A 70 -29.46 1.95 -14.33
N ASP A 71 -29.60 1.57 -15.59
CA ASP A 71 -28.96 0.37 -16.17
C ASP A 71 -27.50 0.61 -16.61
N ARG A 72 -26.97 1.83 -16.43
CA ARG A 72 -25.56 2.18 -16.68
C ARG A 72 -24.73 2.28 -15.41
N GLN A 73 -25.16 1.68 -14.30
CA GLN A 73 -24.18 1.34 -13.27
C GLN A 73 -23.32 0.20 -13.84
N PRO A 74 -22.03 0.42 -14.14
CA PRO A 74 -21.18 -0.66 -14.60
C PRO A 74 -21.18 -1.73 -13.50
N SER A 75 -21.79 -2.88 -13.78
CA SER A 75 -21.65 -4.02 -12.90
C SER A 75 -20.19 -4.44 -12.98
N LEU A 76 -19.47 -4.32 -11.86
CA LEU A 76 -18.17 -4.94 -11.72
C LEU A 76 -18.33 -6.43 -12.10
N GLY A 77 -17.35 -6.96 -12.83
CA GLY A 77 -17.28 -8.38 -13.17
C GLY A 77 -17.18 -9.26 -11.92
N LYS A 78 -16.81 -10.54 -12.08
CA LYS A 78 -16.57 -11.41 -10.92
C LYS A 78 -15.64 -10.69 -9.93
N PRO A 79 -16.04 -10.56 -8.64
CA PRO A 79 -15.30 -9.76 -7.69
C PRO A 79 -13.88 -10.32 -7.53
N LEU A 80 -12.89 -9.43 -7.49
CA LEU A 80 -11.56 -9.79 -7.01
C LEU A 80 -11.67 -10.38 -5.60
N VAL A 81 -10.81 -11.34 -5.31
CA VAL A 81 -10.64 -11.82 -3.94
C VAL A 81 -9.67 -10.86 -3.25
N PRO A 82 -10.00 -10.33 -2.05
CA PRO A 82 -9.06 -9.53 -1.27
C PRO A 82 -7.77 -10.28 -1.02
N THR A 83 -6.65 -9.59 -1.22
CA THR A 83 -5.33 -10.09 -0.84
C THR A 83 -4.99 -9.64 0.58
N VAL A 84 -4.15 -10.40 1.28
CA VAL A 84 -3.79 -10.17 2.69
C VAL A 84 -2.28 -10.25 2.97
N ALA A 85 -1.48 -10.67 1.99
CA ALA A 85 -0.04 -10.84 2.18
C ALA A 85 0.78 -10.64 0.89
N ASP A 86 2.01 -10.17 1.06
CA ASP A 86 3.08 -10.16 0.06
C ASP A 86 3.99 -11.38 0.25
N LEU A 87 4.16 -12.20 -0.79
CA LEU A 87 5.11 -13.31 -0.82
C LEU A 87 6.27 -12.98 -1.77
N SER A 88 7.50 -13.17 -1.30
CA SER A 88 8.71 -13.08 -2.11
C SER A 88 9.54 -14.34 -1.95
N ALA A 89 9.96 -14.92 -3.06
CA ALA A 89 11.02 -15.91 -3.04
C ALA A 89 12.35 -15.26 -2.66
N ILE A 90 13.10 -15.93 -1.79
CA ILE A 90 14.49 -15.62 -1.46
C ILE A 90 15.38 -16.49 -2.34
N HIS A 91 15.12 -17.80 -2.31
CA HIS A 91 15.69 -18.78 -3.23
C HIS A 91 14.62 -19.33 -4.16
N ALA A 92 15.03 -19.85 -5.32
CA ALA A 92 14.13 -20.56 -6.23
C ALA A 92 13.52 -21.80 -5.55
N GLY A 93 12.39 -22.29 -6.06
CA GLY A 93 11.68 -23.41 -5.43
C GLY A 93 10.57 -22.99 -4.47
N VAL A 94 10.00 -21.80 -4.67
CA VAL A 94 8.85 -21.27 -3.92
C VAL A 94 7.64 -21.25 -4.83
N PHE A 95 6.54 -21.83 -4.35
CA PHE A 95 5.29 -21.98 -5.10
C PHE A 95 4.13 -21.37 -4.32
N ALA A 96 3.22 -20.73 -5.02
CA ALA A 96 1.95 -20.27 -4.47
C ALA A 96 0.81 -20.75 -5.37
N GLU A 97 -0.15 -21.48 -4.79
CA GLU A 97 -1.21 -22.17 -5.55
C GLU A 97 -0.66 -23.06 -6.69
N GLY A 98 0.54 -23.61 -6.50
CA GLY A 98 1.24 -24.44 -7.48
C GLY A 98 2.05 -23.68 -8.55
N ASP A 99 1.95 -22.35 -8.63
CA ASP A 99 2.78 -21.57 -9.57
C ASP A 99 4.08 -21.07 -8.91
N ASP A 100 5.17 -21.14 -9.67
CA ASP A 100 6.51 -20.64 -9.30
C ASP A 100 6.51 -19.12 -9.04
N VAL A 101 7.02 -18.72 -7.87
CA VAL A 101 7.08 -17.34 -7.40
C VAL A 101 8.47 -16.76 -7.68
N ARG A 102 8.59 -15.92 -8.72
CA ARG A 102 9.86 -15.27 -9.11
C ARG A 102 9.93 -13.77 -8.82
N LYS A 103 8.78 -13.18 -8.49
CA LYS A 103 8.60 -11.78 -8.14
C LYS A 103 7.69 -11.72 -6.92
N ILE A 104 7.59 -10.55 -6.29
CA ILE A 104 6.63 -10.33 -5.23
C ILE A 104 5.23 -10.66 -5.77
N ARG A 105 4.53 -11.57 -5.08
CA ARG A 105 3.18 -12.02 -5.40
C ARG A 105 2.26 -11.71 -4.22
N ARG A 106 1.08 -11.18 -4.51
CA ARG A 106 0.03 -11.03 -3.51
C ARG A 106 -0.71 -12.34 -3.32
N LEU A 107 -1.03 -12.65 -2.07
CA LEU A 107 -1.78 -13.84 -1.68
C LEU A 107 -3.10 -13.45 -1.04
N SER A 108 -4.12 -14.27 -1.27
CA SER A 108 -5.44 -14.23 -0.64
C SER A 108 -5.56 -15.22 0.50
N VAL A 109 -6.61 -15.07 1.31
CA VAL A 109 -6.96 -16.06 2.34
C VAL A 109 -7.28 -17.38 1.66
N GLY A 110 -6.71 -18.47 2.18
CA GLY A 110 -6.82 -19.82 1.60
C GLY A 110 -5.70 -20.17 0.62
N ASP A 111 -4.92 -19.19 0.15
CA ASP A 111 -3.77 -19.47 -0.71
C ASP A 111 -2.72 -20.27 0.07
N THR A 112 -2.16 -21.26 -0.61
CA THR A 112 -1.14 -22.18 -0.11
C THR A 112 0.22 -21.77 -0.64
N VAL A 113 1.20 -21.71 0.25
CA VAL A 113 2.60 -21.48 -0.04
C VAL A 113 3.39 -22.76 0.25
N GLU A 114 4.18 -23.20 -0.73
CA GLU A 114 5.04 -24.38 -0.63
C GLU A 114 6.48 -24.01 -1.00
N THR A 115 7.44 -24.59 -0.28
CA THR A 115 8.87 -24.52 -0.59
C THR A 115 9.43 -25.94 -0.78
N ASP A 116 10.25 -26.12 -1.81
CA ASP A 116 10.95 -27.39 -2.04
C ASP A 116 12.24 -27.50 -1.19
N ALA A 117 13.16 -28.39 -1.54
CA ALA A 117 14.40 -28.62 -0.79
C ALA A 117 15.38 -27.43 -0.80
N ASP A 118 15.27 -26.55 -1.79
CA ASP A 118 16.12 -25.38 -2.00
C ASP A 118 15.36 -24.07 -1.75
N GLY A 119 14.03 -24.12 -1.84
CA GLY A 119 13.13 -23.00 -1.66
C GLY A 119 13.20 -22.36 -0.29
N ARG A 120 13.32 -21.03 -0.26
CA ARG A 120 13.14 -20.20 0.93
C ARG A 120 12.34 -18.97 0.54
N ALA A 121 11.42 -18.57 1.40
CA ALA A 121 10.54 -17.45 1.11
C ALA A 121 10.39 -16.50 2.30
N ARG A 122 10.01 -15.27 1.99
CA ARG A 122 9.56 -14.27 2.95
C ARG A 122 8.13 -13.92 2.64
N LEU A 123 7.31 -13.87 3.67
CA LEU A 123 5.92 -13.47 3.59
C LEU A 123 5.68 -12.30 4.54
N ARG A 124 5.00 -11.26 4.09
CA ARG A 124 4.59 -10.12 4.91
C ARG A 124 3.08 -9.98 4.86
N LEU A 125 2.43 -10.05 6.01
CA LEU A 125 1.01 -9.79 6.16
C LEU A 125 0.74 -8.28 6.11
N ASP A 126 -0.49 -7.91 5.73
CA ASP A 126 -0.93 -6.52 5.73
C ASP A 126 -0.98 -5.92 7.15
N ASP A 127 -1.05 -6.76 8.19
CA ASP A 127 -0.92 -6.35 9.60
C ASP A 127 0.52 -5.97 10.01
N GLY A 128 1.47 -6.09 9.09
CA GLY A 128 2.88 -5.80 9.30
C GLY A 128 3.72 -6.99 9.73
N SER A 129 3.09 -8.07 10.15
CA SER A 129 3.79 -9.25 10.64
C SER A 129 4.47 -9.97 9.48
N SER A 130 5.59 -10.60 9.77
CA SER A 130 6.40 -11.24 8.74
C SER A 130 6.77 -12.67 9.11
N LEU A 131 6.90 -13.51 8.09
CA LEU A 131 7.29 -14.90 8.20
C LEU A 131 8.47 -15.16 7.27
N VAL A 132 9.52 -15.76 7.80
CA VAL A 132 10.54 -16.44 7.00
C VAL A 132 10.13 -17.90 6.92
N ILE A 133 10.00 -18.42 5.71
CA ILE A 133 9.52 -19.77 5.41
C ILE A 133 10.73 -20.57 4.94
N ASP A 134 11.07 -21.64 5.65
CA ASP A 134 12.20 -22.49 5.31
C ASP A 134 11.88 -23.44 4.16
N ARG A 135 12.91 -24.12 3.65
CA ARG A 135 12.77 -25.26 2.74
C ARG A 135 11.87 -26.37 3.27
N GLY A 136 11.22 -27.07 2.36
CA GLY A 136 10.35 -28.21 2.64
C GLY A 136 9.14 -27.84 3.52
N SER A 137 8.68 -26.59 3.45
CA SER A 137 7.60 -26.07 4.27
C SER A 137 6.33 -25.87 3.45
N LYS A 138 5.19 -26.06 4.11
CA LYS A 138 3.88 -25.80 3.54
C LYS A 138 2.99 -25.08 4.54
N LEU A 139 2.41 -23.96 4.10
CA LEU A 139 1.46 -23.19 4.90
C LEU A 139 0.31 -22.68 4.07
N THR A 140 -0.82 -22.44 4.73
CA THR A 140 -2.02 -21.84 4.13
C THR A 140 -2.36 -20.54 4.83
N LEU A 141 -2.60 -19.49 4.06
CA LEU A 141 -2.94 -18.17 4.58
C LEU A 141 -4.34 -18.17 5.19
N THR A 142 -4.47 -17.51 6.33
CA THR A 142 -5.75 -17.30 7.02
C THR A 142 -6.00 -15.81 7.21
N GLU A 143 -7.19 -15.44 7.68
CA GLU A 143 -7.50 -14.03 8.01
C GLU A 143 -6.60 -13.43 9.10
N LYS A 144 -6.03 -14.26 9.98
CA LYS A 144 -5.26 -13.82 11.16
C LYS A 144 -3.77 -14.17 11.10
N GLY A 145 -3.31 -14.81 10.04
CA GLY A 145 -1.96 -15.36 9.97
C GLY A 145 -1.91 -16.55 9.04
N ALA A 146 -1.50 -17.72 9.54
CA ALA A 146 -1.34 -18.91 8.72
C ALA A 146 -1.59 -20.21 9.48
N ILE A 147 -1.91 -21.27 8.73
CA ILE A 147 -1.84 -22.65 9.20
C ILE A 147 -0.54 -23.23 8.66
N LEU A 148 0.37 -23.64 9.55
CA LEU A 148 1.59 -24.37 9.17
C LEU A 148 1.25 -25.85 9.08
N GLU A 149 1.23 -26.43 7.89
CA GLU A 149 0.97 -27.86 7.70
C GLU A 149 2.17 -28.72 8.09
N HIS A 150 3.37 -28.31 7.64
CA HIS A 150 4.65 -28.90 8.01
C HIS A 150 5.81 -27.95 7.63
N GLY A 151 6.99 -28.22 8.16
CA GLY A 151 8.21 -27.46 7.91
C GLY A 151 8.54 -26.49 9.04
N ARG A 152 9.27 -25.42 8.70
CA ARG A 152 9.75 -24.42 9.66
C ARG A 152 9.40 -23.02 9.20
N VAL A 153 8.93 -22.20 10.13
CA VAL A 153 8.74 -20.77 9.92
C VAL A 153 9.31 -19.98 11.08
N PHE A 154 9.91 -18.84 10.80
CA PHE A 154 10.23 -17.84 11.81
C PHE A 154 9.25 -16.69 11.65
N ALA A 155 8.37 -16.50 12.64
CA ALA A 155 7.31 -15.51 12.61
C ALA A 155 7.67 -14.32 13.50
N GLN A 156 7.45 -13.11 13.00
CA GLN A 156 7.60 -11.85 13.73
C GLN A 156 6.25 -11.13 13.71
N GLY A 157 5.56 -11.13 14.85
CA GLY A 157 4.31 -10.39 15.01
C GLY A 157 4.57 -8.89 15.15
N ALA A 158 3.88 -8.07 14.36
CA ALA A 158 3.97 -6.61 14.47
C ALA A 158 3.37 -6.09 15.78
N LEU A 159 3.81 -4.92 16.23
CA LEU A 159 3.25 -4.27 17.42
C LEU A 159 1.80 -3.83 17.17
N GLY A 160 0.89 -4.26 18.03
CA GLY A 160 -0.54 -3.97 17.88
C GLY A 160 -1.28 -4.90 16.91
N ALA A 161 -0.56 -5.78 16.21
CA ALA A 161 -1.14 -6.90 15.47
C ALA A 161 -1.32 -8.11 16.38
N ARG A 162 -2.22 -9.01 15.98
CA ARG A 162 -2.43 -10.31 16.64
C ARG A 162 -2.34 -11.39 15.58
N THR A 163 -1.13 -11.89 15.37
CA THR A 163 -0.87 -12.92 14.36
C THR A 163 -1.03 -14.30 14.96
N GLU A 164 -1.82 -15.13 14.30
CA GLU A 164 -2.11 -16.50 14.72
C GLU A 164 -1.44 -17.51 13.76
N ILE A 165 -0.61 -18.41 14.32
CA ILE A 165 -0.02 -19.52 13.58
C ILE A 165 -0.58 -20.84 14.13
N ASP A 166 -1.48 -21.49 13.39
CA ASP A 166 -2.02 -22.80 13.75
C ASP A 166 -1.01 -23.89 13.35
N VAL A 167 -0.61 -24.72 14.32
CA VAL A 167 0.32 -25.85 14.14
C VAL A 167 -0.36 -27.21 14.33
N GLY A 168 -1.68 -27.26 14.15
CA GLY A 168 -2.49 -28.47 14.22
C GLY A 168 -3.09 -28.70 15.61
N GLY A 169 -2.29 -28.91 16.64
CA GLY A 169 -2.76 -29.17 18.02
C GLY A 169 -2.87 -27.93 18.91
N ALA A 170 -2.27 -26.82 18.47
CA ALA A 170 -2.27 -25.55 19.17
C ALA A 170 -2.16 -24.38 18.18
N THR A 171 -2.43 -23.19 18.67
CA THR A 171 -2.27 -21.93 17.95
C THR A 171 -1.30 -21.04 18.72
N ALA A 172 -0.23 -20.62 18.04
CA ALA A 172 0.66 -19.58 18.53
C ALA A 172 0.03 -18.22 18.27
N ILE A 173 0.00 -17.34 19.27
CA ILE A 173 -0.48 -15.98 19.15
C ILE A 173 0.71 -15.05 19.41
N LEU A 174 1.07 -14.27 18.39
CA LEU A 174 2.19 -13.32 18.42
C LEU A 174 1.64 -11.89 18.41
N SER A 175 2.14 -11.06 19.33
CA SER A 175 1.84 -9.62 19.40
C SER A 175 3.11 -8.90 19.81
N GLY A 176 3.80 -8.26 18.86
CA GLY A 176 5.14 -7.69 19.10
C GLY A 176 6.21 -8.72 19.48
N ALA A 177 5.96 -10.01 19.22
CA ALA A 177 6.83 -11.12 19.61
C ALA A 177 7.33 -11.88 18.37
N SER A 178 8.52 -12.49 18.49
CA SER A 178 9.13 -13.29 17.44
C SER A 178 9.33 -14.73 17.90
N ALA A 179 8.96 -15.71 17.06
CA ALA A 179 9.05 -17.11 17.38
C ALA A 179 9.55 -17.97 16.21
N GLY A 180 10.41 -18.93 16.53
CA GLY A 180 10.74 -20.05 15.66
C GLY A 180 9.71 -21.16 15.84
N ILE A 181 9.05 -21.57 14.76
CA ILE A 181 7.97 -22.56 14.78
C ILE A 181 8.35 -23.71 13.85
N GLU A 182 8.32 -24.92 14.38
CA GLU A 182 8.61 -26.15 13.64
C GLU A 182 7.46 -27.14 13.78
N ARG A 183 7.03 -27.70 12.65
CA ARG A 183 6.05 -28.79 12.60
C ARG A 183 6.56 -29.92 11.70
N PRO A 184 6.96 -31.07 12.25
CA PRO A 184 7.49 -32.17 11.44
C PRO A 184 6.44 -32.79 10.52
N LYS A 185 6.81 -33.12 9.29
CA LYS A 185 5.92 -33.77 8.31
C LYS A 185 5.47 -35.18 8.75
N GLN A 186 6.39 -35.94 9.36
CA GLN A 186 6.16 -37.32 9.80
C GLN A 186 5.41 -37.41 11.14
N ALA A 187 5.41 -36.34 11.93
CA ALA A 187 4.77 -36.28 13.25
C ALA A 187 3.85 -35.05 13.33
N SER A 188 2.81 -35.02 12.50
CA SER A 188 1.93 -33.88 12.28
C SER A 188 1.13 -33.43 13.53
N GLY A 189 1.06 -34.26 14.57
CA GLY A 189 0.49 -33.91 15.88
C GLY A 189 1.50 -33.28 16.84
N THR A 190 2.75 -33.08 16.43
CA THR A 190 3.79 -32.46 17.26
C THR A 190 4.25 -31.14 16.65
N ALA A 191 4.61 -30.18 17.50
CA ALA A 191 5.20 -28.92 17.08
C ALA A 191 6.10 -28.35 18.18
N LYS A 192 7.06 -27.51 17.78
CA LYS A 192 7.88 -26.71 18.70
C LYS A 192 7.69 -25.24 18.39
N LEU A 193 7.50 -24.44 19.43
CA LEU A 193 7.38 -22.98 19.34
C LEU A 193 8.37 -22.35 20.30
N TYR A 194 9.51 -21.93 19.78
CA TYR A 194 10.56 -21.24 20.52
C TYR A 194 10.30 -19.74 20.52
N SER A 195 10.24 -19.11 21.70
CA SER A 195 10.11 -17.65 21.80
C SER A 195 11.48 -16.98 21.88
N SER A 196 11.75 -16.06 20.94
CA SER A 196 13.08 -15.46 20.79
C SER A 196 13.29 -14.19 21.60
N ASN A 197 12.32 -13.29 21.66
CA ASN A 197 12.53 -11.92 22.19
C ASN A 197 11.48 -11.44 23.21
N ALA A 198 10.27 -12.03 23.21
CA ALA A 198 9.16 -11.57 24.03
C ALA A 198 8.29 -12.75 24.48
N GLU A 199 7.08 -12.48 24.96
CA GLU A 199 6.13 -13.51 25.35
C GLU A 199 5.28 -13.93 24.14
N ILE A 200 5.12 -15.24 23.94
CA ILE A 200 4.10 -15.79 23.04
C ILE A 200 3.06 -16.56 23.84
N THR A 201 1.81 -16.41 23.43
CA THR A 201 0.70 -17.19 23.99
C THR A 201 0.44 -18.40 23.08
N VAL A 202 0.37 -19.59 23.67
CA VAL A 202 0.08 -20.84 22.99
C VAL A 202 -1.25 -21.37 23.49
N ARG A 203 -2.24 -21.42 22.60
CA ARG A 203 -3.59 -21.93 22.91
C ARG A 203 -3.75 -23.33 22.33
N SER A 204 -3.94 -24.31 23.20
CA SER A 204 -4.30 -25.68 22.82
C SER A 204 -5.72 -25.74 22.25
N LYS A 205 -5.98 -26.67 21.31
CA LYS A 205 -7.34 -26.94 20.83
C LYS A 205 -8.28 -27.49 21.90
N ALA A 206 -7.75 -28.06 22.98
CA ALA A 206 -8.52 -28.46 24.16
C ALA A 206 -8.92 -27.26 25.07
N GLY A 207 -8.56 -26.03 24.69
CA GLY A 207 -8.92 -24.80 25.41
C GLY A 207 -7.94 -24.36 26.50
N GLY A 208 -6.86 -25.11 26.71
CA GLY A 208 -5.77 -24.71 27.61
C GLY A 208 -4.92 -23.58 27.02
N GLU A 209 -4.49 -22.65 27.84
CA GLU A 209 -3.59 -21.56 27.45
C GLU A 209 -2.26 -21.70 28.21
N SER A 210 -1.16 -21.47 27.52
CA SER A 210 0.19 -21.50 28.08
C SER A 210 1.00 -20.35 27.51
N THR A 211 1.96 -19.88 28.29
CA THR A 211 2.84 -18.77 27.91
C THR A 211 4.26 -19.32 27.77
N ALA A 212 4.95 -18.96 26.68
CA ALA A 212 6.40 -19.14 26.56
C ALA A 212 7.07 -17.77 26.53
N ARG A 213 8.02 -17.55 27.45
CA ARG A 213 8.83 -16.34 27.56
C ARG A 213 10.06 -16.43 26.67
N ALA A 214 10.77 -15.31 26.50
CA ALA A 214 12.03 -15.28 25.77
C ALA A 214 13.00 -16.35 26.29
N GLY A 215 13.51 -17.18 25.37
CA GLY A 215 14.38 -18.32 25.68
C GLY A 215 13.66 -19.60 26.09
N GLU A 216 12.33 -19.64 26.09
CA GLU A 216 11.54 -20.84 26.35
C GLU A 216 10.93 -21.42 25.07
N THR A 217 10.71 -22.73 25.08
CA THR A 217 10.01 -23.45 24.02
C THR A 217 8.75 -24.11 24.54
N ALA A 218 7.63 -23.82 23.89
CA ALA A 218 6.41 -24.58 24.02
C ALA A 218 6.47 -25.79 23.07
N SER A 219 6.49 -26.99 23.63
CA SER A 219 6.36 -28.24 22.88
C SER A 219 4.90 -28.70 22.88
N VAL A 220 4.36 -28.92 21.69
CA VAL A 220 2.99 -29.40 21.46
C VAL A 220 3.05 -30.88 21.12
N ASN A 221 2.24 -31.70 21.80
CA ASN A 221 2.05 -33.11 21.51
C ASN A 221 0.54 -33.42 21.57
N GLY A 222 -0.10 -33.51 20.41
CA GLY A 222 -1.55 -33.46 20.30
C GLY A 222 -2.06 -32.13 20.86
N ASP A 223 -2.99 -32.19 21.80
CA ASP A 223 -3.53 -30.99 22.47
C ASP A 223 -2.75 -30.60 23.73
N LYS A 224 -1.70 -31.34 24.11
CA LYS A 224 -0.90 -31.04 25.30
C LYS A 224 0.23 -30.06 24.95
N VAL A 225 0.32 -28.98 25.70
CA VAL A 225 1.40 -27.99 25.62
C VAL A 225 2.28 -28.09 26.86
N THR A 226 3.59 -28.17 26.69
CA THR A 226 4.58 -28.13 27.78
C THR A 226 5.63 -27.09 27.48
N VAL A 227 5.88 -26.18 28.43
CA VAL A 227 6.86 -25.10 28.28
C VAL A 227 8.10 -25.41 29.10
N ALA A 228 9.28 -25.25 28.51
CA ALA A 228 10.56 -25.42 29.18
C ALA A 228 11.61 -24.44 28.62
N PRO A 229 12.61 -24.03 29.42
CA PRO A 229 13.76 -23.29 28.91
C PRO A 229 14.52 -24.08 27.84
N GLU A 230 14.97 -23.39 26.79
CA GLU A 230 15.83 -23.94 25.75
C GLU A 230 17.20 -23.24 25.78
N ARG A 231 18.29 -24.02 25.67
CA ARG A 231 19.66 -23.51 25.86
C ARG A 231 20.11 -22.50 24.79
N GLY A 232 19.40 -22.40 23.67
CA GLY A 232 19.65 -21.44 22.60
C GLY A 232 18.84 -21.77 21.36
N PHE A 233 18.55 -20.77 20.53
CA PHE A 233 17.90 -20.96 19.24
C PHE A 233 18.88 -21.52 18.22
N ASP A 234 18.49 -22.59 17.52
CA ASP A 234 19.17 -22.99 16.29
C ASP A 234 18.72 -22.06 15.16
N ASP A 235 19.53 -21.05 14.84
CA ASP A 235 19.21 -20.08 13.78
C ASP A 235 19.41 -20.67 12.38
N TRP A 236 18.45 -21.49 11.96
CA TRP A 236 18.36 -22.00 10.59
C TRP A 236 17.99 -20.92 9.57
N THR A 237 17.61 -19.72 10.02
CA THR A 237 17.25 -18.61 9.15
C THR A 237 18.48 -17.94 8.52
N GLY A 238 19.70 -18.23 9.00
CA GLY A 238 20.93 -17.63 8.46
C GLY A 238 20.92 -16.10 8.57
N GLY A 239 20.41 -15.56 9.67
CA GLY A 239 20.26 -14.10 9.85
C GLY A 239 19.02 -13.49 9.16
N MET A 240 18.21 -14.26 8.43
CA MET A 240 17.00 -13.75 7.78
C MET A 240 15.88 -13.37 8.75
N ALA A 241 15.94 -13.82 10.01
CA ALA A 241 15.05 -13.43 11.10
C ALA A 241 15.12 -11.92 11.44
N ALA A 242 16.03 -11.15 10.84
CA ALA A 242 15.96 -9.71 10.87
C ALA A 242 14.71 -9.21 10.11
N PRO A 243 13.91 -8.30 10.69
CA PRO A 243 12.74 -7.74 10.02
C PRO A 243 13.15 -7.10 8.69
N TRP A 244 12.23 -7.10 7.71
CA TRP A 244 12.40 -6.55 6.35
C TRP A 244 13.28 -5.28 6.30
N ALA A 245 14.59 -5.46 6.17
CA ALA A 245 15.54 -4.36 6.03
C ALA A 245 15.80 -4.03 4.56
N ALA A 246 15.04 -4.62 3.62
CA ALA A 246 15.23 -4.34 2.20
C ALA A 246 15.00 -2.85 1.86
N LYS A 247 14.31 -2.06 2.71
CA LYS A 247 14.20 -0.58 2.58
C LYS A 247 14.10 0.22 3.90
N GLY A 248 14.36 -0.38 5.07
CA GLY A 248 14.19 0.25 6.39
C GLY A 248 12.86 -0.09 7.11
N PRO A 249 12.70 0.33 8.38
CA PRO A 249 11.56 -0.05 9.24
C PRO A 249 10.22 0.30 8.60
N PRO A 250 9.13 -0.48 8.79
CA PRO A 250 7.80 -0.15 8.31
C PRO A 250 7.39 1.28 8.68
N ARG A 251 6.89 1.98 7.66
CA ARG A 251 6.75 3.42 7.59
C ARG A 251 5.27 3.78 7.58
N ARG A 252 4.74 4.15 8.73
CA ARG A 252 3.35 4.60 8.87
C ARG A 252 3.18 5.99 8.28
N ALA A 253 2.25 6.13 7.32
CA ALA A 253 1.85 7.41 6.74
C ALA A 253 0.87 8.21 7.62
N VAL A 254 0.44 7.64 8.75
CA VAL A 254 -0.26 8.42 9.79
C VAL A 254 0.75 9.37 10.42
N GLY A 255 0.62 10.66 10.07
CA GLY A 255 1.51 11.71 10.58
C GLY A 255 1.40 11.92 12.09
N GLU A 256 2.52 12.27 12.71
CA GLU A 256 2.64 12.60 14.12
C GLU A 256 3.03 14.08 14.27
N LEU A 257 2.49 14.74 15.30
CA LEU A 257 2.80 16.13 15.61
C LEU A 257 3.23 16.25 17.06
N TRP A 258 4.46 16.68 17.29
CA TRP A 258 5.05 16.78 18.61
C TRP A 258 5.19 18.24 19.03
N GLY A 259 4.48 18.65 20.07
CA GLY A 259 4.48 20.02 20.57
C GLY A 259 5.69 20.30 21.46
N ARG A 260 6.49 21.30 21.08
CA ARG A 260 7.56 21.86 21.93
C ARG A 260 7.12 23.20 22.51
N PRO A 261 7.27 23.45 23.82
CA PRO A 261 6.98 24.76 24.39
C PRO A 261 7.77 25.87 23.69
N THR A 262 7.11 26.99 23.38
CA THR A 262 7.75 28.12 22.68
C THR A 262 8.60 29.02 23.59
N THR A 263 8.57 28.78 24.90
CA THR A 263 9.12 29.66 25.94
C THR A 263 10.49 29.22 26.48
N SER A 264 11.01 28.06 26.07
CA SER A 264 12.25 27.49 26.62
C SER A 264 13.25 27.14 25.51
N ALA A 265 14.39 27.85 25.48
CA ALA A 265 15.48 27.63 24.51
C ALA A 265 16.21 26.29 24.68
N ASN A 266 16.01 25.60 25.81
CA ASN A 266 16.57 24.29 26.14
C ASN A 266 15.46 23.22 26.30
N ALA A 267 14.42 23.27 25.47
CA ALA A 267 13.20 22.48 25.66
C ALA A 267 13.47 20.96 25.72
N GLU A 268 12.82 20.32 26.70
CA GLU A 268 12.60 18.87 26.82
C GLU A 268 12.11 18.26 25.49
N ALA A 269 12.20 16.93 25.38
CA ALA A 269 11.50 16.21 24.31
C ALA A 269 10.03 16.65 24.30
N GLY A 270 9.54 17.19 23.18
CA GLY A 270 8.15 17.65 23.08
C GLY A 270 7.15 16.53 23.39
N SER A 271 5.88 16.87 23.57
CA SER A 271 4.81 15.89 23.81
C SER A 271 3.99 15.65 22.55
N PRO A 272 3.54 14.41 22.27
CA PRO A 272 2.71 14.14 21.11
C PRO A 272 1.34 14.81 21.28
N LEU A 273 0.84 15.45 20.23
CA LEU A 273 -0.53 15.97 20.18
C LEU A 273 -1.51 14.85 19.86
N THR A 274 -2.72 14.93 20.42
CA THR A 274 -3.78 13.94 20.21
C THR A 274 -4.31 14.01 18.77
N ILE A 275 -4.46 12.87 18.10
CA ILE A 275 -5.10 12.80 16.79
C ILE A 275 -6.62 12.72 16.98
N ARG A 276 -7.32 13.80 16.62
CA ARG A 276 -8.80 13.85 16.65
C ARG A 276 -9.41 13.17 15.44
N ALA A 277 -8.83 13.40 14.26
CA ALA A 277 -9.33 12.84 13.01
C ALA A 277 -8.18 12.59 12.04
N HIS A 278 -8.31 11.56 11.21
CA HIS A 278 -7.40 11.24 10.13
C HIS A 278 -8.22 10.81 8.90
N ASP A 279 -8.27 11.66 7.88
CA ASP A 279 -9.03 11.47 6.63
C ASP A 279 -8.05 11.28 5.46
N VAL A 280 -8.15 10.15 4.78
CA VAL A 280 -7.34 9.79 3.62
C VAL A 280 -8.22 9.73 2.39
N ARG A 281 -7.87 10.49 1.36
CA ARG A 281 -8.58 10.47 0.07
C ARG A 281 -7.60 10.16 -1.03
N ALA A 282 -7.79 9.03 -1.68
CA ALA A 282 -7.02 8.65 -2.84
C ALA A 282 -7.89 8.60 -4.09
N THR A 283 -7.34 9.05 -5.21
CA THR A 283 -7.93 8.83 -6.54
C THR A 283 -6.93 8.05 -7.38
N VAL A 284 -7.37 6.88 -7.86
CA VAL A 284 -6.54 6.01 -8.68
C VAL A 284 -7.00 6.12 -10.14
N THR A 285 -6.08 6.62 -10.97
CA THR A 285 -6.24 6.75 -12.41
C THR A 285 -5.24 5.86 -13.11
N ARG A 286 -5.67 4.63 -13.42
CA ARG A 286 -4.86 3.53 -13.95
C ARG A 286 -3.66 3.27 -13.05
N GLU A 287 -2.49 3.77 -13.42
CA GLU A 287 -1.21 3.55 -12.74
C GLU A 287 -0.80 4.71 -11.84
N VAL A 288 -1.59 5.78 -11.77
CA VAL A 288 -1.27 6.94 -10.95
C VAL A 288 -2.25 6.97 -9.79
N ALA A 289 -1.74 7.06 -8.57
CA ALA A 289 -2.55 7.34 -7.40
C ALA A 289 -2.18 8.70 -6.83
N GLU A 290 -3.18 9.55 -6.67
CA GLU A 290 -3.07 10.85 -6.00
C GLU A 290 -3.74 10.73 -4.64
N THR A 291 -3.01 11.00 -3.57
CA THR A 291 -3.49 10.84 -2.20
C THR A 291 -3.38 12.15 -1.44
N GLU A 292 -4.48 12.58 -0.82
CA GLU A 292 -4.53 13.66 0.16
C GLU A 292 -4.78 13.07 1.55
N VAL A 293 -3.87 13.36 2.48
CA VAL A 293 -3.96 12.96 3.88
C VAL A 293 -4.22 14.20 4.72
N ARG A 294 -5.31 14.20 5.48
CA ARG A 294 -5.67 15.26 6.44
C ARG A 294 -5.65 14.70 7.85
N THR A 295 -4.76 15.21 8.69
CA THR A 295 -4.69 14.78 10.10
C THR A 295 -4.97 15.97 11.02
N THR A 296 -6.04 15.87 11.81
CA THR A 296 -6.43 16.89 12.78
C THR A 296 -5.82 16.56 14.14
N PHE A 297 -4.93 17.43 14.61
CA PHE A 297 -4.28 17.35 15.91
C PHE A 297 -4.94 18.30 16.91
N PHE A 298 -4.88 17.95 18.19
CA PHE A 298 -5.39 18.74 19.30
C PHE A 298 -4.30 18.93 20.36
N ASN A 299 -4.04 20.19 20.74
CA ASN A 299 -3.15 20.50 21.86
C ASN A 299 -3.93 20.39 23.18
N ALA A 300 -3.77 19.26 23.87
CA ALA A 300 -4.35 19.02 25.18
C ALA A 300 -3.54 19.65 26.34
N GLY A 301 -2.38 20.24 26.07
CA GLY A 301 -1.53 20.89 27.05
C GLY A 301 -1.99 22.29 27.45
N SER A 302 -1.33 22.86 28.45
CA SER A 302 -1.59 24.22 28.98
C SER A 302 -0.75 25.32 28.35
N ASP A 303 0.26 24.97 27.54
CA ASP A 303 1.18 25.92 26.91
C ASP A 303 0.98 26.05 25.40
N ASN A 304 1.39 27.19 24.86
CA ASN A 304 1.58 27.36 23.43
C ASN A 304 2.75 26.50 22.96
N VAL A 305 2.55 25.73 21.90
CA VAL A 305 3.59 24.84 21.36
C VAL A 305 3.90 25.12 19.90
N ALA A 306 5.15 24.93 19.50
CA ALA A 306 5.54 24.75 18.10
C ALA A 306 5.57 23.24 17.80
N GLY A 307 4.88 22.82 16.74
CA GLY A 307 4.76 21.42 16.35
C GLY A 307 5.92 20.97 15.45
N ASP A 308 6.55 19.84 15.80
CA ASP A 308 7.46 19.06 14.96
C ASP A 308 6.63 17.95 14.31
N PHE A 309 6.26 18.14 13.04
CA PHE A 309 5.47 17.21 12.24
C PHE A 309 6.38 16.16 11.60
N ARG A 310 5.97 14.89 11.62
CA ARG A 310 6.67 13.79 10.94
C ARG A 310 5.67 12.87 10.29
N MET A 311 5.94 12.47 9.06
CA MET A 311 5.13 11.51 8.32
C MET A 311 6.03 10.73 7.40
N ALA A 312 5.76 9.44 7.25
CA ALA A 312 6.43 8.65 6.23
C ALA A 312 5.63 8.66 4.92
N LEU A 313 6.33 8.57 3.80
CA LEU A 313 5.75 8.49 2.48
C LEU A 313 5.89 7.07 1.91
N PRO A 314 4.91 6.62 1.10
CA PRO A 314 5.09 5.41 0.29
C PRO A 314 6.35 5.48 -0.57
N VAL A 315 6.94 4.33 -0.85
CA VAL A 315 8.19 4.27 -1.62
C VAL A 315 7.95 4.80 -3.04
N GLY A 316 8.73 5.81 -3.43
CA GLY A 316 8.60 6.44 -4.75
C GLY A 316 7.50 7.50 -4.85
N ALA A 317 6.78 7.78 -3.75
CA ALA A 317 5.82 8.87 -3.71
C ALA A 317 6.51 10.23 -3.70
N ILE A 318 5.88 11.21 -4.34
CA ILE A 318 6.35 12.60 -4.44
C ILE A 318 5.30 13.51 -3.80
N VAL A 319 5.72 14.35 -2.85
CA VAL A 319 4.82 15.35 -2.23
C VAL A 319 4.47 16.42 -3.24
N SER A 320 3.17 16.66 -3.42
CA SER A 320 2.62 17.71 -4.26
C SER A 320 2.08 18.91 -3.47
N ARG A 321 1.71 18.72 -2.18
CA ARG A 321 1.17 19.78 -1.33
C ARG A 321 1.48 19.56 0.14
N PHE A 322 1.71 20.66 0.86
CA PHE A 322 1.75 20.70 2.31
C PHE A 322 1.04 21.95 2.82
N ALA A 323 0.09 21.80 3.74
CA ALA A 323 -0.65 22.92 4.29
C ALA A 323 -1.10 22.65 5.73
N SER A 324 -1.48 23.70 6.46
CA SER A 324 -2.24 23.58 7.70
C SER A 324 -3.58 24.32 7.61
N ILE A 325 -4.57 23.83 8.35
CA ILE A 325 -5.90 24.42 8.45
C ILE A 325 -6.22 24.68 9.92
N ARG A 326 -6.71 25.89 10.21
CA ARG A 326 -7.12 26.34 11.55
C ARG A 326 -8.45 27.06 11.44
N GLY A 327 -9.53 26.41 11.88
CA GLY A 327 -10.87 26.90 11.60
C GLY A 327 -11.08 27.00 10.09
N GLU A 328 -11.36 28.20 9.58
CA GLU A 328 -11.56 28.47 8.15
C GLU A 328 -10.27 28.91 7.43
N SER A 329 -9.19 29.17 8.17
CA SER A 329 -7.92 29.65 7.58
C SER A 329 -7.07 28.49 7.09
N VAL A 330 -6.64 28.57 5.83
CA VAL A 330 -5.65 27.65 5.23
C VAL A 330 -4.33 28.39 5.10
N SER A 331 -3.26 27.76 5.58
CA SER A 331 -1.88 28.21 5.44
C SER A 331 -1.16 27.22 4.53
N GLU A 332 -0.74 27.66 3.35
CA GLU A 332 0.08 26.82 2.45
C GLU A 332 1.53 26.83 2.93
N GLY A 333 2.06 25.64 3.16
CA GLY A 333 3.44 25.43 3.53
C GLY A 333 4.33 25.21 2.32
N ARG A 334 5.61 25.54 2.46
CA ARG A 334 6.59 25.34 1.39
C ARG A 334 7.22 23.95 1.49
N VAL A 335 7.24 23.22 0.39
CA VAL A 335 8.06 22.00 0.27
C VAL A 335 9.49 22.41 -0.08
N ALA A 336 10.46 21.97 0.71
CA ALA A 336 11.86 22.36 0.56
C ALA A 336 12.81 21.15 0.67
N LEU A 337 14.00 21.28 0.08
CA LEU A 337 15.10 20.35 0.32
C LEU A 337 15.71 20.64 1.71
N ALA A 338 16.04 19.59 2.47
CA ALA A 338 16.58 19.75 3.81
C ALA A 338 17.91 20.54 3.82
N ALA A 339 17.93 21.65 4.54
CA ALA A 339 19.13 22.47 4.73
C ALA A 339 19.97 21.94 5.90
N ARG A 340 20.68 20.82 5.69
CA ARG A 340 21.44 20.09 6.75
C ARG A 340 22.57 20.87 7.47
N LYS A 341 22.83 22.13 7.10
CA LYS A 341 23.92 22.97 7.65
C LYS A 341 23.48 24.34 8.16
N GLN A 342 22.18 24.65 8.19
CA GLN A 342 21.68 25.92 8.69
C GLN A 342 20.75 25.66 9.88
N THR A 343 21.17 26.10 11.07
CA THR A 343 20.26 26.26 12.21
C THR A 343 19.38 27.48 11.90
N ALA A 344 18.29 27.26 11.16
CA ALA A 344 17.32 28.31 10.97
C ALA A 344 16.62 28.58 12.31
N PRO A 345 16.36 29.86 12.67
CA PRO A 345 15.41 30.20 13.73
C PRO A 345 14.08 29.47 13.49
N VAL A 346 13.29 29.23 14.54
CA VAL A 346 11.94 28.65 14.42
C VAL A 346 11.23 29.34 13.25
N PRO A 347 10.98 28.62 12.14
CA PRO A 347 10.52 29.26 10.93
C PRO A 347 9.14 29.87 11.21
N SER A 348 8.97 31.14 10.84
CA SER A 348 7.67 31.83 10.93
C SER A 348 6.66 31.31 9.91
N ALA A 349 7.12 30.51 8.95
CA ALA A 349 6.33 29.89 7.90
C ALA A 349 6.40 28.36 8.00
N GLU A 350 5.33 27.71 7.56
CA GLU A 350 5.25 26.25 7.52
C GLU A 350 6.14 25.73 6.40
N VAL A 351 7.03 24.80 6.74
CA VAL A 351 7.95 24.17 5.79
C VAL A 351 7.88 22.67 6.00
N LEU A 352 7.86 21.92 4.90
CA LEU A 352 8.03 20.47 4.87
C LEU A 352 9.33 20.13 4.15
N GLU A 353 10.17 19.33 4.79
CA GLU A 353 11.48 18.94 4.30
C GLU A 353 11.61 17.42 4.20
N TRP A 354 12.38 16.96 3.22
CA TRP A 354 12.78 15.56 3.15
C TRP A 354 13.79 15.21 4.26
N ALA A 355 13.40 14.35 5.18
CA ALA A 355 14.21 13.95 6.32
C ALA A 355 15.14 12.74 6.04
N GLY A 356 15.16 12.24 4.79
CA GLY A 356 15.85 11.01 4.44
C GLY A 356 14.94 9.79 4.55
N GLU A 357 15.30 8.71 3.86
CA GLU A 357 14.68 7.40 4.06
C GLU A 357 13.13 7.43 4.03
N GLY A 358 12.50 8.03 3.03
CA GLY A 358 11.03 8.03 2.95
C GLY A 358 10.30 8.93 3.95
N TRP A 359 11.00 9.66 4.83
CA TRP A 359 10.38 10.53 5.81
C TRP A 359 10.34 11.98 5.36
N VAL A 360 9.24 12.64 5.70
CA VAL A 360 9.12 14.09 5.67
C VAL A 360 8.96 14.64 7.07
N ARG A 361 9.55 15.80 7.29
CA ARG A 361 9.49 16.53 8.56
C ARG A 361 9.04 17.95 8.30
N GLY A 362 8.13 18.47 9.12
CA GLY A 362 7.68 19.84 9.01
C GLY A 362 7.62 20.56 10.34
N THR A 363 7.55 21.89 10.30
CA THR A 363 7.31 22.72 11.48
C THR A 363 5.96 23.42 11.36
N ILE A 364 5.13 23.29 12.38
CA ILE A 364 3.83 23.97 12.50
C ILE A 364 3.93 24.99 13.65
N PRO A 365 4.01 26.30 13.36
CA PRO A 365 4.25 27.30 14.40
C PRO A 365 2.98 27.53 15.25
N PHE A 366 3.17 27.85 16.53
CA PHE A 366 2.14 28.40 17.42
C PHE A 366 0.79 27.66 17.43
N ILE A 367 0.67 26.63 18.26
CA ILE A 367 -0.58 25.90 18.50
C ILE A 367 -0.99 26.18 19.95
N ALA A 368 -2.08 26.92 20.14
CA ALA A 368 -2.51 27.32 21.47
C ALA A 368 -3.11 26.15 22.28
N PRO A 369 -3.14 26.24 23.63
CA PRO A 369 -3.86 25.31 24.49
C PRO A 369 -5.30 25.13 24.05
N GLY A 370 -5.77 23.89 23.96
CA GLY A 370 -7.13 23.56 23.52
C GLY A 370 -7.41 23.81 22.03
N GLN A 371 -6.42 24.25 21.25
CA GLN A 371 -6.59 24.50 19.83
C GLN A 371 -6.46 23.21 19.02
N THR A 372 -7.14 23.17 17.87
CA THR A 372 -6.92 22.16 16.82
C THR A 372 -6.17 22.74 15.62
N VAL A 373 -5.42 21.88 14.95
CA VAL A 373 -4.79 22.18 13.65
C VAL A 373 -4.90 20.95 12.77
N THR A 374 -5.34 21.11 11.52
CA THR A 374 -5.34 20.03 10.53
C THR A 374 -4.14 20.19 9.63
N VAL A 375 -3.24 19.21 9.62
CA VAL A 375 -2.12 19.14 8.67
C VAL A 375 -2.58 18.38 7.43
N VAL A 376 -2.31 18.95 6.25
CA VAL A 376 -2.62 18.38 4.95
C VAL A 376 -1.32 18.04 4.24
N VAL A 377 -1.18 16.79 3.80
CA VAL A 377 -0.09 16.33 2.93
C VAL A 377 -0.73 15.67 1.72
N SER A 378 -0.42 16.16 0.52
CA SER A 378 -0.79 15.50 -0.73
C SER A 378 0.45 14.91 -1.39
N TYR A 379 0.33 13.69 -1.90
CA TYR A 379 1.41 13.02 -2.64
C TYR A 379 0.86 12.23 -3.82
N VAL A 380 1.74 11.97 -4.79
CA VAL A 380 1.45 11.18 -5.98
C VAL A 380 2.39 9.99 -6.04
N GLU A 381 1.88 8.82 -6.41
CA GLU A 381 2.65 7.59 -6.57
C GLU A 381 2.33 6.88 -7.89
N TRP A 382 3.32 6.17 -8.42
CA TRP A 382 3.19 5.29 -9.57
C TRP A 382 2.97 3.85 -9.10
N LEU A 383 1.78 3.33 -9.38
CA LEU A 383 1.45 1.93 -9.16
C LEU A 383 2.04 1.06 -10.26
N THR A 384 2.32 -0.20 -9.93
CA THR A 384 2.84 -1.20 -10.86
C THR A 384 1.72 -2.17 -11.24
N PRO A 385 1.27 -2.18 -12.50
CA PRO A 385 0.33 -3.18 -13.00
C PRO A 385 0.98 -4.55 -13.00
N VAL A 386 0.23 -5.55 -12.55
CA VAL A 386 0.61 -6.96 -12.63
C VAL A 386 -0.46 -7.74 -13.38
N PRO A 387 -0.11 -8.67 -14.28
CA PRO A 387 -1.08 -9.54 -14.91
C PRO A 387 -1.89 -10.33 -13.87
N LYS A 388 -3.21 -10.41 -14.06
CA LYS A 388 -4.06 -11.29 -13.26
C LYS A 388 -3.84 -12.73 -13.70
N GLY A 389 -3.63 -13.64 -12.75
CA GLY A 389 -3.44 -15.07 -13.04
C GLY A 389 -4.56 -15.63 -13.93
N GLY A 390 -4.19 -16.30 -15.03
CA GLY A 390 -5.11 -16.95 -15.96
C GLY A 390 -5.93 -16.01 -16.86
N GLY A 391 -5.68 -14.70 -16.87
CA GLY A 391 -6.41 -13.72 -17.67
C GLY A 391 -5.53 -12.73 -18.44
N SER A 392 -6.16 -11.85 -19.23
CA SER A 392 -5.48 -10.74 -19.92
C SER A 392 -5.62 -9.40 -19.19
N SER A 393 -6.38 -9.33 -18.09
CA SER A 393 -6.52 -8.11 -17.29
C SER A 393 -5.30 -7.86 -16.42
N LEU A 394 -5.15 -6.61 -15.99
CA LEU A 394 -4.10 -6.17 -15.08
C LEU A 394 -4.71 -5.83 -13.73
N VAL A 395 -3.95 -6.01 -12.66
CA VAL A 395 -4.29 -5.52 -11.32
C VAL A 395 -3.27 -4.45 -10.95
N VAL A 396 -3.75 -3.29 -10.51
CA VAL A 396 -2.94 -2.28 -9.82
C VAL A 396 -3.31 -2.31 -8.34
N GLN A 397 -2.30 -2.26 -7.49
CA GLN A 397 -2.49 -2.26 -6.04
C GLN A 397 -2.19 -0.88 -5.48
N TYR A 398 -3.18 -0.27 -4.83
CA TYR A 398 -2.99 0.89 -3.99
C TYR A 398 -2.81 0.44 -2.53
N ARG A 399 -1.82 0.99 -1.83
CA ARG A 399 -1.57 0.70 -0.41
C ARG A 399 -1.40 2.00 0.37
N TYR A 400 -2.26 2.23 1.34
CA TYR A 400 -2.06 3.26 2.36
C TYR A 400 -1.37 2.66 3.59
N PRO A 401 -0.10 2.99 3.86
CA PRO A 401 0.66 2.33 4.91
C PRO A 401 0.31 2.91 6.28
N MET A 402 -0.17 2.05 7.19
CA MET A 402 -0.54 2.43 8.55
C MET A 402 0.23 1.65 9.61
N VAL A 403 0.90 0.57 9.23
CA VAL A 403 1.75 -0.23 10.12
C VAL A 403 3.12 0.44 10.30
N SER A 404 3.65 0.38 11.53
CA SER A 404 5.05 0.71 11.84
C SER A 404 5.59 -0.14 12.99
N ASP A 405 6.89 -0.04 13.27
CA ASP A 405 7.55 -0.62 14.44
C ASP A 405 7.28 0.14 15.75
N ALA A 406 6.47 1.20 15.73
CA ALA A 406 6.01 1.91 16.91
C ALA A 406 4.54 1.58 17.19
N ALA A 407 4.17 1.59 18.47
CA ALA A 407 2.79 1.38 18.91
C ALA A 407 1.83 2.27 18.10
N PRO A 408 0.70 1.72 17.62
CA PRO A 408 -0.25 2.48 16.81
C PRO A 408 -0.91 3.60 17.62
N PRO A 409 -0.92 4.87 17.13
CA PRO A 409 -1.55 5.96 17.81
C PRO A 409 -3.07 5.73 17.87
N LEU A 410 -3.70 6.28 18.91
CA LEU A 410 -5.16 6.32 18.97
C LEU A 410 -5.65 7.48 18.08
N ILE A 411 -6.53 7.16 17.14
CA ILE A 411 -7.18 8.11 16.25
C ILE A 411 -8.65 8.21 16.67
N GLY A 412 -9.11 9.41 17.04
CA GLY A 412 -10.51 9.60 17.44
C GLY A 412 -11.49 9.20 16.34
N GLU A 413 -11.26 9.65 15.11
CA GLU A 413 -12.03 9.27 13.92
C GLU A 413 -11.11 9.02 12.73
N PHE A 414 -11.15 7.80 12.19
CA PHE A 414 -10.45 7.43 10.97
C PHE A 414 -11.42 7.27 9.80
N SER A 415 -11.11 7.92 8.68
CA SER A 415 -11.78 7.69 7.40
C SER A 415 -10.77 7.52 6.28
N ALA A 416 -11.05 6.60 5.36
CA ALA A 416 -10.31 6.47 4.13
C ALA A 416 -11.28 6.23 2.97
N ARG A 417 -11.07 6.94 1.86
CA ARG A 417 -11.79 6.72 0.61
C ARG A 417 -10.79 6.59 -0.54
N VAL A 418 -10.86 5.48 -1.26
CA VAL A 418 -10.08 5.23 -2.48
C VAL A 418 -11.04 5.19 -3.65
N ASP A 419 -11.00 6.20 -4.51
CA ASP A 419 -11.85 6.31 -5.69
C ASP A 419 -11.12 5.80 -6.93
N ALA A 420 -11.59 4.69 -7.49
CA ALA A 420 -11.03 4.10 -8.70
C ALA A 420 -11.88 4.41 -9.95
N THR A 421 -12.93 5.24 -9.84
CA THR A 421 -13.82 5.57 -10.98
C THR A 421 -13.07 6.01 -12.24
N PRO A 422 -12.01 6.85 -12.17
CA PRO A 422 -11.25 7.24 -13.36
C PRO A 422 -10.56 6.08 -14.08
N SER A 423 -10.26 5.00 -13.36
CA SER A 423 -9.66 3.78 -13.90
C SER A 423 -10.66 2.90 -14.65
N ARG A 424 -11.98 3.12 -14.48
CA ARG A 424 -13.05 2.24 -14.98
C ARG A 424 -12.79 0.77 -14.64
N PRO A 425 -12.62 0.42 -13.36
CA PRO A 425 -12.25 -0.92 -12.95
C PRO A 425 -13.24 -1.97 -13.45
N LEU A 426 -12.69 -3.10 -13.87
CA LEU A 426 -13.44 -4.32 -14.14
C LEU A 426 -13.93 -4.93 -12.83
N SER A 427 -13.12 -4.86 -11.78
CA SER A 427 -13.48 -5.29 -10.42
C SER A 427 -12.57 -4.61 -9.39
N ILE A 428 -13.00 -4.58 -8.12
CA ILE A 428 -12.24 -4.01 -7.01
C ILE A 428 -12.33 -4.97 -5.84
N ALA A 429 -11.21 -5.19 -5.15
CA ALA A 429 -11.18 -5.79 -3.83
C ALA A 429 -10.42 -4.90 -2.85
N SER A 430 -10.76 -5.03 -1.58
CA SER A 430 -10.06 -4.35 -0.51
C SER A 430 -9.89 -5.28 0.66
N GLY A 431 -8.72 -5.21 1.30
CA GLY A 431 -8.54 -5.72 2.65
C GLY A 431 -9.29 -4.86 3.68
N PHE A 432 -9.02 -5.14 4.95
CA PHE A 432 -9.38 -4.26 6.07
C PHE A 432 -10.89 -4.06 6.32
N GLN A 433 -11.74 -5.00 5.90
CA GLN A 433 -13.20 -4.93 6.03
C GLN A 433 -13.79 -3.60 5.52
N ALA A 434 -13.23 -3.10 4.42
CA ALA A 434 -13.71 -1.89 3.77
C ALA A 434 -15.04 -2.14 3.05
N ARG A 435 -15.86 -1.09 2.94
CA ARG A 435 -17.10 -1.13 2.17
C ARG A 435 -16.80 -0.69 0.75
N VAL A 436 -17.19 -1.50 -0.23
CA VAL A 436 -17.18 -1.08 -1.65
C VAL A 436 -18.49 -0.37 -1.95
N SER A 437 -18.41 0.85 -2.47
CA SER A 437 -19.54 1.70 -2.86
C SER A 437 -19.35 2.18 -4.30
N GLY A 438 -19.99 1.51 -5.25
CA GLY A 438 -19.75 1.73 -6.67
C GLY A 438 -18.32 1.35 -7.06
N GLN A 439 -17.54 2.32 -7.55
CA GLN A 439 -16.13 2.16 -7.92
C GLN A 439 -15.17 2.78 -6.89
N ALA A 440 -15.66 2.98 -5.66
CA ALA A 440 -14.87 3.49 -4.55
C ALA A 440 -14.86 2.51 -3.36
N VAL A 441 -13.78 2.52 -2.61
CA VAL A 441 -13.61 1.77 -1.35
C VAL A 441 -13.62 2.77 -0.20
N GLU A 442 -14.41 2.49 0.83
CA GLU A 442 -14.57 3.36 2.00
C GLU A 442 -14.34 2.59 3.29
N VAL A 443 -13.55 3.18 4.19
CA VAL A 443 -13.34 2.72 5.57
C VAL A 443 -13.68 3.86 6.50
N ARG A 444 -14.41 3.55 7.57
CA ARG A 444 -14.69 4.49 8.66
C ARG A 444 -14.63 3.75 10.00
N ARG A 445 -13.87 4.27 10.94
CA ARG A 445 -13.64 3.67 12.27
C ARG A 445 -13.49 4.76 13.33
N PRO A 446 -14.34 4.81 14.37
CA PRO A 446 -14.09 5.61 15.56
C PRO A 446 -13.08 4.92 16.50
N ASP A 447 -12.39 5.69 17.34
CA ASP A 447 -11.47 5.23 18.39
C ASP A 447 -10.49 4.16 17.92
N PHE A 448 -9.87 4.43 16.78
CA PHE A 448 -9.18 3.45 15.97
C PHE A 448 -7.67 3.44 16.25
N ARG A 449 -7.09 2.24 16.35
CA ARG A 449 -5.64 2.01 16.36
C ARG A 449 -5.27 1.21 15.11
N PRO A 450 -4.64 1.82 14.10
CA PRO A 450 -4.32 1.11 12.87
C PRO A 450 -3.25 0.05 13.10
N SER A 451 -3.64 -1.21 12.96
CA SER A 451 -2.74 -2.37 13.06
C SER A 451 -2.49 -3.07 11.73
N ALA A 452 -3.09 -2.60 10.63
CA ALA A 452 -2.84 -3.12 9.29
C ALA A 452 -2.93 -2.02 8.25
N ASP A 453 -2.24 -2.22 7.13
CA ASP A 453 -2.29 -1.34 5.97
C ASP A 453 -3.65 -1.45 5.27
N LEU A 454 -4.11 -0.36 4.66
CA LEU A 454 -5.27 -0.42 3.77
C LEU A 454 -4.77 -0.74 2.37
N VAL A 455 -5.11 -1.93 1.87
CA VAL A 455 -4.76 -2.40 0.53
C VAL A 455 -6.01 -2.50 -0.33
N VAL A 456 -5.96 -1.90 -1.52
CA VAL A 456 -7.03 -1.92 -2.52
C VAL A 456 -6.46 -2.44 -3.83
N ASP A 457 -6.99 -3.58 -4.29
CA ASP A 457 -6.67 -4.20 -5.56
C ASP A 457 -7.71 -3.78 -6.60
N ILE A 458 -7.25 -3.22 -7.72
CA ILE A 458 -8.09 -2.64 -8.77
C ILE A 458 -7.77 -3.36 -10.07
N GLU A 459 -8.74 -4.14 -10.58
CA GLU A 459 -8.60 -4.81 -11.88
C GLU A 459 -8.95 -3.82 -12.99
N ILE A 460 -8.04 -3.66 -13.95
CA ILE A 460 -8.18 -2.79 -15.12
C ILE A 460 -7.99 -3.59 -16.41
N GLU A 461 -8.54 -3.06 -17.50
CA GLU A 461 -8.26 -3.60 -18.84
C GLU A 461 -6.76 -3.53 -19.17
N PRO A 462 -6.23 -4.49 -19.94
CA PRO A 462 -4.85 -4.41 -20.39
C PRO A 462 -4.63 -3.16 -21.24
N PHE A 463 -3.40 -2.65 -21.19
CA PHE A 463 -3.00 -1.59 -22.10
C PHE A 463 -2.99 -2.10 -23.53
N LYS A 464 -3.61 -1.33 -24.44
CA LYS A 464 -3.68 -1.68 -25.87
C LYS A 464 -2.31 -1.64 -26.57
N LEU A 465 -1.40 -0.82 -26.05
CA LEU A 465 -0.07 -0.59 -26.61
C LEU A 465 0.99 -0.74 -25.51
N PRO A 466 2.20 -1.22 -25.84
CA PRO A 466 3.28 -1.42 -24.87
C PRO A 466 3.91 -0.10 -24.36
N ALA A 467 3.67 1.01 -25.06
CA ALA A 467 4.12 2.34 -24.68
C ALA A 467 2.93 3.21 -24.29
N ARG A 468 3.06 3.93 -23.18
CA ARG A 468 2.08 4.84 -22.61
C ARG A 468 2.69 6.23 -22.48
N LEU A 469 1.88 7.25 -22.74
CA LEU A 469 2.28 8.65 -22.65
C LEU A 469 1.40 9.36 -21.62
N TYR A 470 2.04 10.07 -20.70
CA TYR A 470 1.40 10.94 -19.73
C TYR A 470 1.86 12.37 -20.01
N ALA A 471 0.92 13.29 -20.08
CA ALA A 471 1.19 14.70 -20.29
C ALA A 471 0.70 15.48 -19.06
N ALA A 472 1.60 16.29 -18.50
CA ALA A 472 1.27 17.29 -17.51
C ALA A 472 1.38 18.66 -18.18
N PRO A 473 0.28 19.44 -18.28
CA PRO A 473 0.34 20.78 -18.83
C PRO A 473 1.19 21.70 -17.93
N PRO A 474 1.78 22.76 -18.48
CA PRO A 474 2.50 23.73 -17.68
C PRO A 474 1.57 24.36 -16.64
N THR A 475 2.07 24.54 -15.42
CA THR A 475 1.39 25.35 -14.41
C THR A 475 1.91 26.80 -14.47
N GLN A 476 1.16 27.76 -13.93
CA GLN A 476 1.56 29.18 -13.95
C GLN A 476 2.91 29.46 -13.25
N ALA A 477 3.39 28.50 -12.44
CA ALA A 477 4.65 28.58 -11.71
C ALA A 477 5.79 27.78 -12.35
N ASP A 478 5.58 27.16 -13.52
CA ASP A 478 6.54 26.25 -14.12
C ASP A 478 7.27 26.87 -15.33
N ASP A 479 8.52 27.27 -15.11
CA ASP A 479 9.40 27.81 -16.15
C ASP A 479 9.77 26.74 -17.21
N ALA A 480 9.59 25.45 -16.91
CA ALA A 480 10.01 24.33 -17.76
C ALA A 480 9.00 23.96 -18.86
N GLY A 481 7.79 24.53 -18.86
CA GLY A 481 6.74 24.18 -19.82
C GLY A 481 5.99 22.89 -19.46
N GLY A 482 5.25 22.33 -20.43
CA GLY A 482 4.54 21.06 -20.23
C GLY A 482 5.49 19.86 -20.19
N THR A 483 5.24 18.91 -19.29
CA THR A 483 6.05 17.70 -19.14
C THR A 483 5.39 16.50 -19.80
N ILE A 484 6.18 15.65 -20.45
CA ILE A 484 5.73 14.39 -21.04
C ILE A 484 6.55 13.24 -20.47
N VAL A 485 5.88 12.22 -19.96
CA VAL A 485 6.50 10.96 -19.53
C VAL A 485 6.07 9.84 -20.48
N VAL A 486 7.06 9.16 -21.07
CA VAL A 486 6.83 7.95 -21.87
C VAL A 486 7.21 6.75 -21.01
N ARG A 487 6.24 5.89 -20.72
CA ARG A 487 6.47 4.61 -20.03
C ARG A 487 6.39 3.50 -21.05
N THR A 488 7.44 2.69 -21.14
CA THR A 488 7.46 1.47 -21.96
C THR A 488 7.61 0.29 -21.02
N GLU A 489 6.80 -0.75 -21.24
CA GLU A 489 7.04 -2.02 -20.55
C GLU A 489 8.05 -2.85 -21.33
N THR A 490 9.00 -3.44 -20.62
CA THR A 490 9.88 -4.44 -21.20
C THR A 490 9.01 -5.61 -21.66
N PRO A 491 9.09 -6.02 -22.94
CA PRO A 491 8.35 -7.19 -23.42
C PRO A 491 8.66 -8.39 -22.53
N SER A 492 7.65 -9.19 -22.21
CA SER A 492 7.84 -10.49 -21.58
C SER A 492 8.67 -11.34 -22.54
N GLY A 493 9.98 -11.44 -22.30
CA GLY A 493 10.86 -12.32 -23.06
C GLY A 493 10.43 -13.78 -22.88
N ALA A 494 10.66 -14.60 -23.91
CA ALA A 494 10.56 -16.05 -23.76
C ALA A 494 11.49 -16.48 -22.61
N ARG A 495 11.05 -17.48 -21.85
CA ARG A 495 11.78 -18.07 -20.73
C ARG A 495 13.04 -18.75 -21.29
N GLU A 496 14.11 -17.98 -21.52
CA GLU A 496 15.40 -18.55 -21.90
C GLU A 496 16.10 -19.11 -20.67
N ASP A 497 16.78 -20.24 -20.89
CA ASP A 497 17.52 -20.97 -19.88
C ASP A 497 18.59 -20.08 -19.24
N GLY A 498 18.54 -19.98 -17.91
CA GLY A 498 19.64 -19.57 -17.03
C GLY A 498 20.32 -18.22 -17.33
N VAL A 499 20.25 -17.28 -16.39
CA VAL A 499 21.16 -16.13 -16.40
C VAL A 499 22.48 -16.58 -15.76
N THR A 500 23.61 -16.40 -16.46
CA THR A 500 24.92 -16.52 -15.81
C THR A 500 25.17 -15.26 -15.00
N LEU A 501 25.09 -15.37 -13.67
CA LEU A 501 25.32 -14.28 -12.74
C LEU A 501 26.71 -14.45 -12.10
N ALA A 502 27.57 -13.44 -12.23
CA ALA A 502 28.79 -13.35 -11.44
C ALA A 502 28.53 -12.37 -10.29
N ILE A 503 28.50 -12.88 -9.06
CA ILE A 503 28.37 -12.06 -7.85
C ILE A 503 29.77 -11.78 -7.31
N VAL A 504 30.12 -10.50 -7.17
CA VAL A 504 31.38 -10.06 -6.57
C VAL A 504 31.07 -9.54 -5.17
N LEU A 505 31.55 -10.23 -4.15
CA LEU A 505 31.36 -9.88 -2.74
C LEU A 505 32.60 -9.15 -2.20
N ASP A 506 32.38 -8.06 -1.47
CA ASP A 506 33.46 -7.39 -0.74
C ASP A 506 33.76 -8.18 0.54
N THR A 507 34.97 -8.72 0.65
CA THR A 507 35.44 -9.47 1.83
C THR A 507 36.54 -8.72 2.58
N SER A 508 36.65 -7.41 2.33
CA SER A 508 37.62 -6.55 3.01
C SER A 508 37.37 -6.49 4.52
N ALA A 509 38.44 -6.23 5.28
CA ALA A 509 38.38 -6.11 6.74
C ALA A 509 37.50 -4.93 7.24
N SER A 510 37.03 -4.05 6.36
CA SER A 510 36.07 -2.98 6.69
C SER A 510 34.62 -3.44 6.75
N VAL A 511 34.30 -4.63 6.23
CA VAL A 511 32.94 -5.19 6.31
C VAL A 511 32.73 -5.76 7.71
N GLU A 512 31.64 -5.34 8.35
CA GLU A 512 31.26 -5.86 9.67
C GLU A 512 30.92 -7.36 9.57
N PRO A 513 31.39 -8.22 10.49
CA PRO A 513 31.20 -9.67 10.37
C PRO A 513 29.75 -10.11 10.18
N ALA A 514 28.80 -9.46 10.86
CA ALA A 514 27.38 -9.76 10.73
C ALA A 514 26.81 -9.39 9.34
N LEU A 515 27.33 -8.34 8.71
CA LEU A 515 26.97 -7.95 7.34
C LEU A 515 27.53 -8.96 6.34
N LEU A 516 28.77 -9.42 6.54
CA LEU A 516 29.37 -10.45 5.69
C LEU A 516 28.62 -11.78 5.77
N ASP A 517 28.17 -12.18 6.96
CA ASP A 517 27.38 -13.40 7.13
C ASP A 517 25.99 -13.27 6.47
N ALA A 518 25.35 -12.10 6.54
CA ALA A 518 24.11 -11.82 5.84
C ALA A 518 24.28 -11.82 4.31
N GLU A 519 25.41 -11.31 3.80
CA GLU A 519 25.74 -11.34 2.37
C GLU A 519 25.99 -12.78 1.86
N ARG A 520 26.60 -13.64 2.68
CA ARG A 520 26.79 -15.06 2.36
C ARG A 520 25.48 -15.83 2.30
N ALA A 521 24.56 -15.57 3.21
CA ALA A 521 23.24 -16.21 3.25
C ALA A 521 22.36 -15.89 2.02
N LEU A 522 22.71 -14.88 1.21
CA LEU A 522 22.04 -14.61 -0.07
C LEU A 522 22.52 -15.54 -1.20
N VAL A 523 23.73 -16.11 -1.05
CA VAL A 523 24.41 -16.92 -2.07
C VAL A 523 24.34 -18.42 -1.74
N GLU A 524 24.38 -18.79 -0.46
CA GLU A 524 24.28 -20.16 0.07
C GLU A 524 22.85 -20.56 0.44
#